data_AF-A0A1F9UGT3-F1
#
_entry.id   AF-A0A1F9UGT3-F1
#
_cell.length_a   1.000
_cell.length_b   1.000
_cell.length_c   1.000
_cell.angle_alpha   90.00
_cell.angle_beta   90.00
_cell.angle_gamma   90.00
#
_symmetry.space_group_name_H-M   'P 1'
#
loop_
_entity.id
_entity.type
_entity.pdbx_description
1 polymer ?
#
loop_
_entity_poly.entity_id
_entity_poly.type
_entity_poly.pdbx_seq_one_letter_code
_entity_poly.pdbx_strand_id
1 'polypeptide(L)'
;MENSQPYTDGRWIFAHNGTLQIPEEIAENLGALRKNVKSLNDSEVYFWQFIKHYGNTKDPAEALEACIRENWSVWERCKQKHPEKKTPYTSLNVLLSDGSGLYAFCHAVHQGLAGCGVCNPTQPWNIMSWTERQEPGAAQRLIAGSENLDRGLWTRFSQPELLSVEIRSGKLDINRRLLDLALPRPIEKPRPLS
;
A
#
# COMPACT_ATOMS: atom_id res chain seq x y z
N MET A 1 -22.05 1.78 -11.53
CA MET A 1 -20.58 1.70 -11.38
C MET A 1 -20.31 0.73 -10.26
N GLU A 2 -19.71 -0.43 -10.52
CA GLU A 2 -19.52 -1.51 -9.52
C GLU A 2 -18.05 -1.87 -9.23
N ASN A 3 -17.09 -1.12 -9.78
CA ASN A 3 -15.65 -1.36 -9.64
C ASN A 3 -14.92 -0.15 -9.03
N SER A 4 -15.49 0.43 -7.99
CA SER A 4 -14.89 1.56 -7.27
C SER A 4 -14.49 1.14 -5.87
N GLN A 5 -13.28 1.51 -5.47
CA GLN A 5 -12.81 1.41 -4.11
C GLN A 5 -13.73 2.16 -3.12
N PRO A 6 -13.77 1.76 -1.83
CA PRO A 6 -12.98 0.68 -1.21
C PRO A 6 -13.51 -0.73 -1.53
N TYR A 7 -12.62 -1.73 -1.48
CA TYR A 7 -12.97 -3.14 -1.56
C TYR A 7 -13.21 -3.72 -0.17
N THR A 8 -14.06 -4.76 -0.07
CA THR A 8 -14.46 -5.35 1.21
C THR A 8 -14.56 -6.87 1.18
N ASP A 9 -14.24 -7.51 2.32
CA ASP A 9 -14.44 -8.94 2.59
C ASP A 9 -14.57 -9.15 4.11
N GLY A 10 -15.73 -9.66 4.54
CA GLY A 10 -16.05 -9.72 5.96
C GLY A 10 -15.99 -8.35 6.63
N ARG A 11 -15.07 -8.17 7.59
CA ARG A 11 -14.86 -6.90 8.28
C ARG A 11 -13.80 -6.01 7.63
N TRP A 12 -13.05 -6.54 6.66
CA TRP A 12 -11.98 -5.80 6.02
C TRP A 12 -12.53 -4.79 5.02
N ILE A 13 -12.00 -3.57 5.08
CA ILE A 13 -12.17 -2.50 4.11
C ILE A 13 -10.77 -2.11 3.63
N PHE A 14 -10.60 -1.95 2.32
CA PHE A 14 -9.32 -1.75 1.66
C PHE A 14 -9.40 -0.66 0.59
N ALA A 15 -8.47 0.30 0.66
CA ALA A 15 -8.24 1.28 -0.40
C ALA A 15 -6.74 1.34 -0.75
N HIS A 16 -6.43 1.39 -2.03
CA HIS A 16 -5.10 1.40 -2.61
C HIS A 16 -4.91 2.59 -3.57
N ASN A 17 -3.80 3.28 -3.39
CA ASN A 17 -3.30 4.29 -4.32
C ASN A 17 -1.94 3.85 -4.87
N GLY A 18 -1.87 3.66 -6.18
CA GLY A 18 -0.69 3.16 -6.85
C GLY A 18 -1.06 2.35 -8.08
N THR A 19 -0.12 1.51 -8.50
CA THR A 19 -0.34 0.65 -9.66
C THR A 19 0.34 -0.69 -9.43
N LEU A 20 -0.44 -1.78 -9.37
CA LEU A 20 0.08 -3.13 -9.57
C LEU A 20 0.10 -3.39 -11.08
N GLN A 21 1.29 -3.54 -11.66
CA GLN A 21 1.47 -3.57 -13.11
C GLN A 21 1.27 -4.95 -13.74
N ILE A 22 1.18 -6.01 -12.93
CA ILE A 22 0.96 -7.40 -13.36
C ILE A 22 -0.30 -8.02 -12.72
N PRO A 23 -1.46 -7.35 -12.78
CA PRO A 23 -2.64 -7.79 -12.03
C PRO A 23 -3.18 -9.13 -12.54
N GLU A 24 -2.98 -9.46 -13.82
CA GLU A 24 -3.41 -10.73 -14.40
C GLU A 24 -2.63 -11.90 -13.79
N GLU A 25 -1.30 -11.81 -13.77
CA GLU A 25 -0.44 -12.85 -13.22
C GLU A 25 -0.58 -13.01 -11.70
N ILE A 26 -0.87 -11.91 -10.99
CA ILE A 26 -1.17 -12.00 -9.55
C ILE A 26 -2.55 -12.66 -9.34
N ALA A 27 -3.54 -12.32 -10.17
CA ALA A 27 -4.86 -12.93 -10.08
C ALA A 27 -4.80 -14.45 -10.30
N GLU A 28 -3.98 -14.94 -11.23
CA GLU A 28 -3.74 -16.37 -11.45
C GLU A 28 -3.24 -17.09 -10.18
N ASN A 29 -2.50 -16.41 -9.31
CA ASN A 29 -1.99 -16.96 -8.06
C ASN A 29 -2.95 -16.81 -6.86
N LEU A 30 -4.17 -16.31 -7.05
CA LEU A 30 -5.15 -16.20 -5.96
C LEU A 30 -5.79 -17.54 -5.59
N GLY A 31 -5.61 -18.58 -6.40
CA GLY A 31 -6.23 -19.88 -6.20
C GLY A 31 -7.75 -19.77 -6.13
N ALA A 32 -8.37 -20.35 -5.09
CA ALA A 32 -9.82 -20.34 -4.92
C ALA A 32 -10.43 -18.93 -4.77
N LEU A 33 -9.65 -17.93 -4.35
CA LEU A 33 -10.10 -16.53 -4.20
C LEU A 33 -10.22 -15.81 -5.55
N ARG A 34 -9.65 -16.35 -6.64
CA ARG A 34 -9.76 -15.76 -7.99
C ARG A 34 -11.20 -15.56 -8.45
N LYS A 35 -12.11 -16.43 -8.00
CA LYS A 35 -13.55 -16.35 -8.31
C LYS A 35 -14.24 -15.11 -7.72
N ASN A 36 -13.63 -14.48 -6.72
CA ASN A 36 -14.17 -13.29 -6.07
C ASN A 36 -13.72 -12.00 -6.76
N VAL A 37 -12.73 -12.05 -7.65
CA VAL A 37 -12.26 -10.93 -8.46
C VAL A 37 -13.27 -10.68 -9.58
N LYS A 38 -14.00 -9.57 -9.49
CA LYS A 38 -15.01 -9.15 -10.48
C LYS A 38 -14.38 -8.51 -11.71
N SER A 39 -13.26 -7.82 -11.54
CA SER A 39 -12.53 -7.15 -12.61
C SER A 39 -11.02 -7.31 -12.46
N LEU A 40 -10.28 -7.24 -13.57
CA LEU A 40 -8.81 -7.20 -13.54
C LEU A 40 -8.27 -5.82 -13.14
N ASN A 41 -9.03 -5.09 -12.30
CA ASN A 41 -8.56 -3.88 -11.66
C ASN A 41 -7.44 -4.24 -10.69
N ASP A 42 -6.33 -3.55 -10.80
CA ASP A 42 -5.10 -3.79 -10.05
C ASP A 42 -5.30 -3.72 -8.53
N SER A 43 -6.14 -2.78 -8.09
CA SER A 43 -6.46 -2.55 -6.68
C SER A 43 -7.39 -3.64 -6.13
N GLU A 44 -8.30 -4.18 -6.95
CA GLU A 44 -9.15 -5.32 -6.57
C GLU A 44 -8.32 -6.59 -6.42
N VAL A 45 -7.43 -6.85 -7.39
CA VAL A 45 -6.50 -7.98 -7.33
C VAL A 45 -5.61 -7.88 -6.11
N TYR A 46 -5.08 -6.68 -5.83
CA TYR A 46 -4.23 -6.47 -4.65
C TYR A 46 -4.99 -6.68 -3.34
N PHE A 47 -6.26 -6.28 -3.27
CA PHE A 47 -7.11 -6.57 -2.12
C PHE A 47 -7.25 -8.08 -1.89
N TRP A 48 -7.61 -8.86 -2.91
CA TRP A 48 -7.75 -10.32 -2.77
C TRP A 48 -6.41 -11.01 -2.48
N GLN A 49 -5.31 -10.46 -2.97
CA GLN A 49 -3.96 -10.91 -2.61
C GLN A 49 -3.69 -10.69 -1.13
N PHE A 50 -4.05 -9.53 -0.58
CA PHE A 50 -3.96 -9.27 0.85
C PHE A 50 -4.82 -10.25 1.66
N ILE A 51 -6.09 -10.47 1.28
CA ILE A 51 -6.96 -11.42 1.98
C ILE A 51 -6.39 -12.84 1.96
N LYS A 52 -5.81 -13.27 0.83
CA LYS A 52 -5.11 -14.56 0.72
C LYS A 52 -4.00 -14.71 1.76
N HIS A 53 -3.10 -13.73 1.85
CA HIS A 53 -1.95 -13.80 2.76
C HIS A 53 -2.35 -13.60 4.22
N TYR A 54 -3.26 -12.67 4.50
CA TYR A 54 -3.83 -12.48 5.84
C TYR A 54 -4.54 -13.74 6.34
N GLY A 55 -5.18 -14.49 5.46
CA GLY A 55 -5.76 -15.81 5.76
C GLY A 55 -4.77 -16.75 6.46
N ASN A 56 -3.48 -16.65 6.13
CA ASN A 56 -2.39 -17.47 6.66
C ASN A 56 -1.66 -16.81 7.83
N THR A 57 -1.34 -15.52 7.73
CA THR A 57 -0.50 -14.83 8.73
C THR A 57 -1.30 -14.37 9.95
N LYS A 58 -2.57 -13.99 9.75
CA LYS A 58 -3.40 -13.28 10.74
C LYS A 58 -2.80 -11.97 11.25
N ASP A 59 -1.76 -11.46 10.59
CA ASP A 59 -1.08 -10.21 10.87
C ASP A 59 -1.04 -9.34 9.60
N PRO A 60 -1.54 -8.10 9.63
CA PRO A 60 -1.58 -7.23 8.46
C PRO A 60 -0.20 -6.88 7.91
N ALA A 61 0.82 -6.70 8.76
CA ALA A 61 2.16 -6.36 8.32
C ALA A 61 2.77 -7.53 7.53
N GLU A 62 2.74 -8.73 8.09
CA GLU A 62 3.23 -9.94 7.44
C GLU A 62 2.46 -10.26 6.15
N ALA A 63 1.15 -10.00 6.12
CA ALA A 63 0.35 -10.17 4.91
C ALA A 63 0.79 -9.23 3.79
N LEU A 64 1.05 -7.95 4.11
CA LEU A 64 1.53 -6.96 3.14
C LEU A 64 2.96 -7.28 2.67
N GLU A 65 3.85 -7.70 3.56
CA GLU A 65 5.18 -8.19 3.20
C GLU A 65 5.11 -9.39 2.25
N ALA A 66 4.21 -10.34 2.53
CA ALA A 66 3.99 -11.51 1.68
C ALA A 66 3.45 -11.14 0.30
N CYS A 67 2.54 -10.16 0.20
CA CYS A 67 2.08 -9.63 -1.09
C CYS A 67 3.27 -9.07 -1.89
N ILE A 68 4.14 -8.29 -1.25
CA ILE A 68 5.30 -7.71 -1.91
C ILE A 68 6.27 -8.78 -2.40
N ARG A 69 6.62 -9.75 -1.54
CA ARG A 69 7.47 -10.88 -1.92
C ARG A 69 6.89 -11.66 -3.10
N GLU A 70 5.59 -11.92 -3.08
CA GLU A 70 4.89 -12.56 -4.18
C GLU A 70 4.95 -11.74 -5.48
N ASN A 71 4.68 -10.43 -5.40
CA ASN A 71 4.71 -9.54 -6.56
C ASN A 71 6.05 -9.58 -7.28
N TRP A 72 7.16 -9.51 -6.54
CA TRP A 72 8.50 -9.63 -7.11
C TRP A 72 8.80 -11.04 -7.64
N SER A 73 8.39 -12.08 -6.92
CA SER A 73 8.57 -13.46 -7.35
C SER A 73 7.86 -13.76 -8.67
N VAL A 74 6.62 -13.27 -8.83
CA VAL A 74 5.83 -13.42 -10.06
C VAL A 74 6.42 -12.60 -11.18
N TRP A 75 6.80 -11.35 -10.90
CA TRP A 75 7.46 -10.48 -11.86
C TRP A 75 8.71 -11.12 -12.46
N GLU A 76 9.58 -11.69 -11.64
CA GLU A 76 10.79 -12.36 -12.13
C GLU A 76 10.51 -13.48 -13.14
N ARG A 77 9.35 -14.16 -13.00
CA ARG A 77 8.92 -15.21 -13.93
C ARG A 77 8.25 -14.68 -15.20
N CYS A 78 7.60 -13.51 -15.15
CA CYS A 78 6.82 -12.99 -16.27
C CYS A 78 7.42 -11.74 -16.93
N LYS A 79 8.50 -11.14 -16.41
CA LYS A 79 9.05 -9.86 -16.88
C LYS A 79 9.39 -9.80 -18.36
N GLN A 80 9.75 -10.93 -18.97
CA GLN A 80 10.01 -11.00 -20.42
C GLN A 80 8.75 -10.74 -21.27
N LYS A 81 7.56 -10.99 -20.72
CA LYS A 81 6.27 -10.70 -21.38
C LYS A 81 5.89 -9.22 -21.30
N HIS A 82 6.57 -8.45 -20.45
CA HIS A 82 6.28 -7.04 -20.17
C HIS A 82 7.55 -6.17 -20.29
N PRO A 83 8.18 -6.10 -21.47
CA PRO A 83 9.45 -5.38 -21.67
C PRO A 83 9.39 -3.88 -21.33
N GLU A 84 8.19 -3.29 -21.30
CA GLU A 84 7.94 -1.90 -20.95
C GLU A 84 7.89 -1.62 -19.44
N LYS A 85 7.68 -2.65 -18.62
CA LYS A 85 7.59 -2.55 -17.16
C LYS A 85 8.96 -2.85 -16.54
N LYS A 86 9.36 -2.06 -15.54
CA LYS A 86 10.64 -2.23 -14.83
C LYS A 86 10.48 -2.97 -13.50
N THR A 87 9.28 -2.93 -12.93
CA THR A 87 8.95 -3.41 -11.60
C THR A 87 7.55 -4.03 -11.61
N PRO A 88 7.18 -4.85 -10.62
CA PRO A 88 5.81 -5.39 -10.53
C PRO A 88 4.75 -4.32 -10.22
N TYR A 89 5.14 -3.19 -9.63
CA TYR A 89 4.26 -2.11 -9.21
C TYR A 89 5.02 -0.77 -9.21
N THR A 90 4.31 0.35 -9.11
CA THR A 90 4.90 1.69 -8.94
C THR A 90 4.92 2.10 -7.47
N SER A 91 3.75 2.05 -6.84
CA SER A 91 3.50 2.17 -5.41
C SER A 91 2.38 1.23 -4.98
N LEU A 92 2.38 0.91 -3.69
CA LEU A 92 1.39 0.10 -3.01
C LEU A 92 0.97 0.82 -1.73
N ASN A 93 0.49 2.06 -1.86
CA ASN A 93 -0.01 2.81 -0.71
C ASN A 93 -1.40 2.31 -0.37
N VAL A 94 -1.64 1.93 0.87
CA VAL A 94 -2.89 1.26 1.26
C VAL A 94 -3.44 1.82 2.57
N LEU A 95 -4.76 1.98 2.63
CA LEU A 95 -5.52 2.12 3.87
C LEU A 95 -6.36 0.84 4.07
N LEU A 96 -6.25 0.25 5.26
CA LEU A 96 -6.92 -0.97 5.67
C LEU A 96 -7.69 -0.71 6.97
N SER A 97 -8.84 -1.33 7.15
CA SER A 97 -9.47 -1.45 8.48
C SER A 97 -10.23 -2.75 8.59
N ASP A 98 -10.25 -3.35 9.78
CA ASP A 98 -11.09 -4.50 10.12
C ASP A 98 -12.24 -4.11 11.07
N GLY A 99 -12.49 -2.81 11.22
CA GLY A 99 -13.45 -2.23 12.16
C GLY A 99 -12.95 -2.09 13.60
N SER A 100 -11.80 -2.67 13.95
CA SER A 100 -11.16 -2.53 15.27
C SER A 100 -9.89 -1.69 15.23
N GLY A 101 -9.14 -1.77 14.13
CA GLY A 101 -7.97 -0.96 13.85
C GLY A 101 -8.01 -0.28 12.49
N LEU A 102 -7.16 0.73 12.33
CA LEU A 102 -6.82 1.36 11.05
C LEU A 102 -5.35 1.07 10.77
N TYR A 103 -5.04 0.65 9.55
CA TYR A 103 -3.68 0.41 9.11
C TYR A 103 -3.40 1.22 7.85
N ALA A 104 -2.29 1.95 7.82
CA ALA A 104 -1.85 2.72 6.67
C ALA A 104 -0.46 2.24 6.26
N PHE A 105 -0.34 1.74 5.04
CA PHE A 105 0.89 1.20 4.50
C PHE A 105 1.42 2.08 3.38
N CYS A 106 2.72 2.36 3.40
CA CYS A 106 3.37 3.16 2.37
C CYS A 106 4.61 2.47 1.83
N HIS A 107 4.59 2.18 0.53
CA HIS A 107 5.73 1.63 -0.18
C HIS A 107 5.68 1.99 -1.66
N ALA A 108 6.77 2.55 -2.16
CA ALA A 108 6.96 2.79 -3.58
C ALA A 108 8.34 2.31 -4.02
N VAL A 109 8.43 1.85 -5.27
CA VAL A 109 9.67 1.37 -5.90
C VAL A 109 10.14 2.29 -7.02
N HIS A 110 9.28 3.21 -7.47
CA HIS A 110 9.65 4.24 -8.42
C HIS A 110 8.94 5.56 -8.13
N GLN A 111 9.57 6.67 -8.50
CA GLN A 111 8.86 7.93 -8.69
C GLN A 111 8.03 7.77 -9.98
N GLY A 112 6.70 7.74 -9.85
CA GLY A 112 5.82 7.78 -11.02
C GLY A 112 5.96 9.04 -11.87
N LEU A 113 5.09 9.18 -12.87
CA LEU A 113 5.17 10.25 -13.87
C LEU A 113 5.04 11.67 -13.27
N ALA A 114 4.32 11.81 -12.16
CA ALA A 114 4.27 13.05 -11.40
C ALA A 114 5.49 13.12 -10.47
N GLY A 115 6.21 14.23 -10.46
CA GLY A 115 7.30 14.44 -9.49
C GLY A 115 6.79 14.75 -8.08
N CYS A 116 5.56 15.24 -7.95
CA CYS A 116 5.00 15.77 -6.72
C CYS A 116 3.49 15.57 -6.57
N GLY A 117 2.99 15.79 -5.34
CA GLY A 117 1.58 15.77 -4.99
C GLY A 117 0.77 16.92 -5.59
N VAL A 118 -0.55 16.77 -5.59
CA VAL A 118 -1.49 17.72 -6.22
C VAL A 118 -1.68 18.94 -5.32
N CYS A 119 -1.90 18.71 -4.02
CA CYS A 119 -2.08 19.75 -3.01
C CYS A 119 -0.74 20.24 -2.43
N ASN A 120 0.30 19.42 -2.47
CA ASN A 120 1.63 19.77 -1.97
C ASN A 120 2.73 19.49 -3.01
N PRO A 121 3.17 20.51 -3.78
CA PRO A 121 4.16 20.34 -4.84
C PRO A 121 5.57 20.01 -4.32
N THR A 122 5.80 20.07 -3.00
CA THR A 122 7.10 19.74 -2.36
C THR A 122 7.14 18.33 -1.79
N GLN A 123 6.03 17.58 -1.90
CA GLN A 123 5.91 16.20 -1.46
C GLN A 123 5.91 15.28 -2.68
N PRO A 124 6.69 14.18 -2.68
CA PRO A 124 6.58 13.21 -3.76
C PRO A 124 5.20 12.52 -3.70
N TRP A 125 4.55 12.37 -4.86
CA TRP A 125 3.16 11.91 -4.98
C TRP A 125 2.89 10.52 -4.39
N ASN A 126 3.92 9.69 -4.28
CA ASN A 126 3.86 8.30 -3.83
C ASN A 126 4.21 8.12 -2.35
N ILE A 127 4.48 9.21 -1.60
CA ILE A 127 4.75 9.15 -0.16
C ILE A 127 3.52 9.66 0.57
N MET A 128 2.89 8.81 1.37
CA MET A 128 1.77 9.22 2.24
C MET A 128 2.26 10.09 3.41
N SER A 129 1.31 10.79 4.03
CA SER A 129 1.52 11.50 5.29
C SER A 129 0.42 11.16 6.29
N TRP A 130 0.72 11.32 7.58
CA TRP A 130 -0.26 11.23 8.64
C TRP A 130 -0.08 12.34 9.67
N THR A 131 -1.11 12.57 10.48
CA THR A 131 -1.07 13.53 11.57
C THR A 131 -2.08 13.17 12.65
N GLU A 132 -1.78 13.59 13.88
CA GLU A 132 -2.71 13.54 15.00
C GLU A 132 -3.34 14.91 15.22
N ARG A 133 -4.63 14.90 15.55
CA ARG A 133 -5.41 16.10 15.84
C ARG A 133 -6.24 15.87 17.09
N GLN A 134 -6.27 16.86 17.97
CA GLN A 134 -7.17 16.89 19.11
C GLN A 134 -7.61 18.32 19.36
N GLU A 135 -8.84 18.64 18.95
CA GLU A 135 -9.46 19.91 19.29
C GLU A 135 -9.88 19.91 20.77
N PRO A 136 -9.92 21.08 21.43
CA PRO A 136 -10.43 21.18 22.80
C PRO A 136 -11.84 20.57 22.93
N GLY A 137 -12.00 19.61 23.85
CA GLY A 137 -13.26 18.92 24.08
C GLY A 137 -13.59 17.82 23.05
N ALA A 138 -12.73 17.54 22.08
CA ALA A 138 -12.91 16.45 21.13
C ALA A 138 -12.01 15.24 21.43
N ALA A 139 -12.45 14.07 20.95
CA ALA A 139 -11.60 12.89 20.90
C ALA A 139 -10.39 13.12 19.98
N GLN A 140 -9.26 12.49 20.34
CA GLN A 140 -8.07 12.41 19.51
C GLN A 140 -8.40 11.70 18.19
N ARG A 141 -7.84 12.19 17.09
CA ARG A 141 -8.05 11.66 15.74
C ARG A 141 -6.71 11.46 15.07
N LEU A 142 -6.60 10.41 14.28
CA LEU A 142 -5.53 10.23 13.33
C LEU A 142 -6.08 10.44 11.92
N ILE A 143 -5.34 11.23 11.14
CA ILE A 143 -5.66 11.48 9.73
C ILE A 143 -4.48 10.98 8.93
N ALA A 144 -4.73 10.08 7.98
CA ALA A 144 -3.75 9.66 6.98
C ALA A 144 -4.23 10.11 5.59
N GLY A 145 -3.30 10.58 4.77
CA GLY A 145 -3.59 11.05 3.42
C GLY A 145 -2.48 10.67 2.45
N SER A 146 -2.81 10.70 1.16
CA SER A 146 -1.82 10.57 0.09
C SER A 146 -0.79 11.70 0.11
N GLU A 147 -1.19 12.86 0.64
CA GLU A 147 -0.35 14.02 0.85
C GLU A 147 -0.84 14.85 2.05
N ASN A 148 -0.09 15.89 2.42
CA ASN A 148 -0.55 16.85 3.42
C ASN A 148 -1.82 17.57 2.90
N LEU A 149 -2.90 17.53 3.69
CA LEU A 149 -4.19 18.12 3.30
C LEU A 149 -4.40 19.55 3.79
N ASP A 150 -3.51 20.03 4.67
CA ASP A 150 -3.56 21.38 5.24
C ASP A 150 -2.14 21.89 5.57
N ARG A 151 -2.06 23.10 6.14
CA ARG A 151 -0.81 23.75 6.57
C ARG A 151 -0.34 23.33 7.97
N GLY A 152 -1.02 22.40 8.62
CA GLY A 152 -0.65 21.90 9.92
C GLY A 152 0.61 21.04 9.88
N LEU A 153 0.98 20.49 11.03
CA LEU A 153 2.12 19.57 11.12
C LEU A 153 1.69 18.19 10.63
N TRP A 154 2.45 17.62 9.69
CA TRP A 154 2.26 16.29 9.13
C TRP A 154 3.58 15.52 9.18
N THR A 155 3.48 14.22 9.42
CA THR A 155 4.60 13.28 9.40
C THR A 155 4.52 12.45 8.12
N ARG A 156 5.57 12.49 7.30
CA ARG A 156 5.68 11.61 6.13
C ARG A 156 6.00 10.19 6.57
N PHE A 157 5.45 9.22 5.84
CA PHE A 157 5.84 7.83 6.02
C PHE A 157 7.29 7.62 5.59
N SER A 158 7.99 6.76 6.34
CA SER A 158 9.19 6.09 5.86
C SER A 158 8.79 4.98 4.88
N GLN A 159 9.67 4.52 4.00
CA GLN A 159 9.32 3.43 3.07
C GLN A 159 10.33 2.29 3.17
N PRO A 160 9.87 1.03 3.25
CA PRO A 160 8.48 0.58 3.47
C PRO A 160 8.05 0.74 4.95
N GLU A 161 6.86 1.27 5.20
CA GLU A 161 6.34 1.44 6.58
C GLU A 161 4.85 1.13 6.69
N LEU A 162 4.48 0.46 7.78
CA LEU A 162 3.11 0.30 8.25
C LEU A 162 2.88 1.14 9.51
N LEU A 163 1.84 1.97 9.50
CA LEU A 163 1.25 2.61 10.66
C LEU A 163 0.01 1.79 11.07
N SER A 164 -0.04 1.32 12.31
CA SER A 164 -1.18 0.62 12.88
C SER A 164 -1.77 1.47 14.00
N VAL A 165 -3.10 1.61 14.01
CA VAL A 165 -3.81 2.44 14.98
C VAL A 165 -4.97 1.66 15.54
N GLU A 166 -5.00 1.52 16.85
CA GLU A 166 -6.09 0.87 17.59
C GLU A 166 -6.58 1.79 18.71
N ILE A 167 -7.80 1.60 19.17
CA ILE A 167 -8.31 2.33 20.34
C ILE A 167 -8.08 1.47 21.58
N ARG A 168 -7.22 1.93 22.49
CA ARG A 168 -6.99 1.30 23.79
C ARG A 168 -7.35 2.26 24.90
N SER A 169 -8.30 1.87 25.76
CA SER A 169 -8.76 2.67 26.90
C SER A 169 -9.18 4.11 26.52
N GLY A 170 -9.86 4.25 25.37
CA GLY A 170 -10.35 5.53 24.87
C GLY A 170 -9.27 6.45 24.26
N LYS A 171 -8.05 5.95 24.06
CA LYS A 171 -6.94 6.67 23.40
C LYS A 171 -6.48 5.94 22.16
N LEU A 172 -5.88 6.67 21.22
CA LEU A 172 -5.23 6.06 20.06
C LEU A 172 -3.90 5.45 20.51
N ASP A 173 -3.76 4.15 20.30
CA ASP A 173 -2.50 3.44 20.35
C ASP A 173 -1.94 3.37 18.93
N ILE A 174 -0.80 4.05 18.71
CA ILE A 174 -0.21 4.25 17.39
C ILE A 174 1.13 3.53 17.34
N ASN A 175 1.22 2.52 16.49
CA ASN A 175 2.44 1.76 16.25
C ASN A 175 2.96 1.97 14.83
N ARG A 176 4.27 2.16 14.71
CA ARG A 176 4.95 2.30 13.41
C ARG A 176 5.95 1.16 13.25
N ARG A 177 5.85 0.44 12.14
CA ARG A 177 6.72 -0.68 11.81
C ARG A 177 7.33 -0.45 10.44
N LEU A 178 8.66 -0.26 10.40
CA LEU A 178 9.42 -0.41 9.17
C LEU A 178 9.40 -1.89 8.79
N LEU A 179 9.07 -2.18 7.53
CA LEU A 179 9.03 -3.56 7.06
C LEU A 179 10.40 -3.93 6.49
N ASP A 180 10.92 -5.10 6.88
CA ASP A 180 12.15 -5.61 6.27
C ASP A 180 11.79 -6.34 4.97
N LEU A 181 11.81 -5.59 3.87
CA LEU A 181 11.67 -6.16 2.55
C LEU A 181 13.07 -6.47 2.03
N ALA A 182 13.52 -7.70 2.21
CA ALA A 182 14.66 -8.25 1.49
C ALA A 182 14.32 -8.40 -0.01
N LEU A 183 14.15 -7.27 -0.69
CA LEU A 183 13.88 -7.22 -2.12
C LEU A 183 15.17 -7.47 -2.91
N PRO A 184 15.07 -8.06 -4.11
CA PRO A 184 16.16 -7.97 -5.08
C PRO A 184 16.50 -6.49 -5.28
N ARG A 185 17.75 -6.09 -5.05
CA ARG A 185 18.17 -4.71 -5.29
C ARG A 185 17.96 -4.38 -6.77
N PRO A 186 17.44 -3.20 -7.13
CA PRO A 186 17.45 -2.76 -8.51
C PRO A 186 18.90 -2.80 -9.01
N ILE A 187 19.10 -3.37 -10.20
CA ILE A 187 20.39 -3.29 -10.88
C ILE A 187 20.63 -1.81 -11.16
N GLU A 188 21.53 -1.17 -10.40
CA GLU A 188 22.02 0.16 -10.74
C GLU A 188 22.58 0.09 -12.16
N LYS A 189 22.01 0.85 -13.09
CA LYS A 189 22.66 1.05 -14.38
C LYS A 189 24.01 1.69 -14.10
N PRO A 190 25.12 1.16 -14.66
CA PRO A 190 26.42 1.80 -14.50
C PRO A 190 26.32 3.26 -14.96
N ARG A 191 26.82 4.18 -14.12
CA ARG A 191 26.95 5.59 -14.51
C ARG A 191 27.76 5.63 -15.81
N PRO A 192 27.35 6.42 -16.81
CA PRO A 192 28.20 6.65 -17.96
C PRO A 192 29.52 7.26 -17.46
N LEU A 193 30.63 6.65 -17.87
CA LEU A 193 31.95 7.23 -17.66
C LEU A 193 31.98 8.56 -18.43
N SER A 194 32.10 9.65 -17.67
CA SER A 194 32.38 11.00 -18.16
C SER A 194 33.79 11.10 -18.69
#